data_AF-A0A5C6A4Q1-F1
#
_entry.id   AF-A0A5C6A4Q1-F1
#
_cell.length_a   1.000
_cell.length_b   1.000
_cell.length_c   1.000
_cell.angle_alpha   90.00
_cell.angle_beta   90.00
_cell.angle_gamma   90.00
#
_symmetry.space_group_name_H-M   'P 1'
#
loop_
_entity.id
_entity.type
_entity.pdbx_description
1 polymer ?
#
loop_
_entity_poly.entity_id
_entity_poly.type
_entity_poly.pdbx_seq_one_letter_code
_entity_poly.pdbx_strand_id
1 'polypeptide(L)'
;MTEADDSSPASCPRYLSLVRFNFDSLPNDYHAKYPFVDGRTYIYFGEIPNMPGHCVVADHQTGQLYSGYHTENFIELTEDEA
;
A
#
# COMPACT_ATOMS: atom_id res chain seq x y z
N MET A 1 -24.30 -23.32 12.20
CA MET A 1 -23.01 -22.74 12.62
C MET A 1 -22.12 -22.92 11.42
N THR A 2 -22.08 -21.91 10.56
CA THR A 2 -21.30 -21.94 9.32
C THR A 2 -20.52 -20.65 9.35
N GLU A 3 -19.22 -20.79 9.60
CA GLU A 3 -18.23 -19.73 9.69
C GLU A 3 -18.36 -18.83 8.45
N ALA A 4 -18.51 -17.53 8.66
CA ALA A 4 -18.41 -16.55 7.60
C ALA A 4 -16.93 -16.50 7.20
N ASP A 5 -16.66 -16.84 5.94
CA ASP A 5 -15.40 -16.57 5.28
C ASP A 5 -15.20 -15.04 5.28
N ASP A 6 -14.41 -14.55 6.25
CA ASP A 6 -13.95 -13.16 6.32
C ASP A 6 -12.89 -12.93 5.23
N SER A 7 -13.32 -13.06 3.98
CA SER A 7 -12.58 -12.46 2.87
C SER A 7 -12.96 -10.99 2.86
N SER A 8 -12.48 -10.25 3.86
CA SER A 8 -12.51 -8.80 3.87
C SER A 8 -11.98 -8.32 2.52
N PRO A 9 -12.77 -7.60 1.68
CA PRO A 9 -12.25 -7.06 0.43
C PRO A 9 -11.05 -6.20 0.80
N ALA A 10 -9.93 -6.33 0.07
CA ALA A 10 -8.73 -5.52 0.30
C ALA A 10 -9.15 -4.06 0.44
N SER A 11 -9.29 -3.61 1.69
CA SER A 11 -9.89 -2.32 1.96
C SER A 11 -8.84 -1.32 1.53
N CYS A 12 -9.23 -0.43 0.61
CA CYS A 12 -8.43 0.74 0.26
C CYS A 12 -7.89 1.35 1.57
N PRO A 13 -6.56 1.55 1.71
CA PRO A 13 -5.99 2.08 2.93
C PRO A 13 -6.65 3.41 3.31
N ARG A 14 -6.73 3.68 4.62
CA ARG A 14 -7.34 4.92 5.12
C ARG A 14 -6.45 6.12 4.78
N TYR A 15 -7.07 7.26 4.46
CA TYR A 15 -6.33 8.50 4.21
C TYR A 15 -5.41 8.84 5.39
N LEU A 16 -4.14 9.11 5.09
CA LEU A 16 -3.02 9.33 6.01
C LEU A 16 -2.65 8.13 6.90
N SER A 17 -3.04 6.91 6.55
CA SER A 17 -2.54 5.71 7.24
C SER A 17 -1.09 5.40 6.85
N LEU A 18 -0.43 4.64 7.71
CA LEU A 18 0.88 4.06 7.42
C LEU A 18 0.66 2.77 6.64
N VAL A 19 1.43 2.60 5.57
CA VAL A 19 1.37 1.43 4.70
C VAL A 19 2.77 0.91 4.43
N ARG A 20 2.88 -0.38 4.10
CA ARG A 20 4.06 -0.98 3.49
C ARG A 20 3.74 -1.43 2.07
N PHE A 21 4.75 -1.46 1.22
CA PHE A 21 4.62 -2.06 -0.10
C PHE A 21 4.61 -3.59 0.03
N ASN A 22 3.65 -4.24 -0.61
CA ASN A 22 3.50 -5.69 -0.61
C ASN A 22 4.38 -6.31 -1.70
N PHE A 23 5.61 -6.70 -1.34
CA PHE A 23 6.49 -7.42 -2.27
C PHE A 23 6.03 -8.86 -2.51
N ASP A 24 5.30 -9.46 -1.56
CA ASP A 24 4.82 -10.84 -1.65
C ASP A 24 3.74 -11.02 -2.73
N SER A 25 3.03 -9.95 -3.09
CA SER A 25 2.05 -9.98 -4.19
C SER A 25 2.68 -9.91 -5.59
N LEU A 26 3.99 -9.70 -5.69
CA LEU A 26 4.69 -9.49 -6.96
C LEU A 26 5.72 -10.59 -7.24
N PRO A 27 5.82 -11.07 -8.49
CA PRO A 27 6.94 -11.91 -8.90
C PRO A 27 8.29 -11.21 -8.66
N ASN A 28 9.31 -11.94 -8.21
CA ASN A 28 10.63 -11.39 -7.86
C ASN A 28 11.25 -10.52 -8.97
N ASP A 29 11.03 -10.86 -10.24
CA ASP A 29 11.55 -10.10 -11.40
C ASP A 29 10.98 -8.67 -11.51
N TYR A 30 9.88 -8.39 -10.79
CA TYR A 30 9.24 -7.08 -10.78
C TYR A 30 9.67 -6.21 -9.60
N HIS A 31 10.33 -6.76 -8.58
CA HIS A 31 10.74 -6.00 -7.39
C HIS A 31 11.65 -4.82 -7.78
N ALA A 32 12.59 -5.04 -8.71
CA ALA A 32 13.50 -4.00 -9.20
C ALA A 32 12.84 -2.91 -10.05
N LYS A 33 11.57 -3.08 -10.45
CA LYS A 33 10.83 -2.09 -11.26
C LYS A 33 10.11 -1.04 -10.40
N TYR A 34 9.99 -1.29 -9.10
CA TYR A 34 9.34 -0.37 -8.18
C TYR A 34 10.40 0.41 -7.39
N PRO A 35 10.16 1.70 -7.09
CA PRO A 35 11.10 2.50 -6.30
C PRO A 35 10.94 2.27 -4.78
N PHE A 36 10.17 1.27 -4.37
CA PHE A 36 9.90 0.98 -2.97
C PHE A 36 10.98 0.07 -2.39
N VAL A 37 11.11 0.10 -1.06
CA VAL A 37 12.11 -0.67 -0.33
C VAL A 37 11.38 -1.60 0.62
N ASP A 38 11.81 -2.86 0.66
CA ASP A 38 11.25 -3.84 1.57
C ASP A 38 11.40 -3.41 3.03
N GLY A 39 10.35 -3.66 3.83
CA GLY A 39 10.25 -3.22 5.23
C GLY A 39 10.13 -1.70 5.44
N ARG A 40 10.02 -0.88 4.39
CA ARG A 40 9.89 0.58 4.52
C ARG A 40 8.43 1.02 4.69
N THR A 41 8.23 2.01 5.54
CA THR A 41 6.92 2.62 5.82
C THR A 41 6.66 3.84 4.95
N TYR A 42 5.44 3.93 4.44
CA TYR A 42 4.95 5.03 3.63
C TYR A 42 3.66 5.59 4.22
N ILE A 43 3.35 6.85 3.92
CA ILE A 43 2.11 7.52 4.28
C ILE A 43 1.19 7.51 3.06
N TYR A 44 -0.01 6.96 3.21
CA TYR A 44 -0.99 6.91 2.14
C TYR A 44 -1.80 8.21 2.04
N PHE A 45 -1.85 8.82 0.84
CA PHE A 45 -2.59 10.06 0.59
C PHE A 45 -3.92 9.86 -0.14
N GLY A 46 -4.33 8.63 -0.43
CA GLY A 46 -5.56 8.37 -1.18
C GLY A 46 -5.33 8.08 -2.66
N GLU A 47 -6.43 7.72 -3.33
CA GLU A 47 -6.48 7.53 -4.76
C GLU A 47 -6.51 8.86 -5.51
N ILE A 48 -5.97 8.87 -6.72
CA ILE A 48 -6.02 10.00 -7.64
C ILE A 48 -7.40 9.97 -8.32
N PRO A 49 -8.26 10.99 -8.17
CA PRO A 49 -9.64 10.95 -8.71
C PRO A 49 -9.72 10.68 -10.22
N ASN A 50 -8.70 11.10 -10.98
CA ASN A 50 -8.63 10.92 -12.44
C ASN A 50 -7.91 9.62 -12.85
N MET A 51 -7.39 8.83 -11.90
CA MET A 51 -6.72 7.55 -12.13
C MET A 51 -7.19 6.52 -11.09
N PRO A 52 -8.40 5.94 -11.25
CA PRO A 52 -8.94 4.96 -10.31
C PRO A 52 -7.98 3.80 -10.05
N GLY A 53 -7.89 3.35 -8.80
CA GLY A 53 -6.99 2.28 -8.37
C GLY A 53 -5.50 2.67 -8.31
N HIS A 54 -5.16 3.94 -8.56
CA HIS A 54 -3.81 4.46 -8.40
C HIS A 54 -3.76 5.49 -7.28
N CYS A 55 -2.76 5.39 -6.41
CA CYS A 55 -2.63 6.21 -5.23
C CYS A 55 -1.42 7.15 -5.27
N VAL A 56 -1.39 8.02 -4.27
CA VAL A 56 -0.23 8.81 -3.88
C VAL A 56 0.26 8.31 -2.52
N VAL A 57 1.56 8.09 -2.38
CA VAL A 57 2.21 7.75 -1.11
C VAL A 57 3.45 8.60 -0.91
N ALA A 58 3.83 8.86 0.34
CA ALA A 58 5.13 9.46 0.67
C ALA A 58 5.96 8.51 1.52
N ASP A 59 7.26 8.45 1.27
CA ASP A 59 8.20 7.80 2.19
C ASP A 59 8.18 8.51 3.54
N HIS A 60 7.87 7.77 4.62
CA HIS A 60 7.70 8.37 5.95
C HIS A 60 8.98 9.03 6.47
N GLN A 61 10.15 8.49 6.11
CA GLN A 61 11.44 8.97 6.63
C GLN A 61 11.99 10.16 5.83
N THR A 62 11.87 10.10 4.50
CA THR A 62 12.50 11.07 3.60
C THR A 62 11.54 12.15 3.09
N GLY A 63 10.23 11.91 3.18
CA GLY A 63 9.20 12.76 2.59
C GLY A 63 9.12 12.67 1.06
N GLN A 64 9.85 11.74 0.43
CA GLN A 64 9.79 11.56 -1.02
C GLN A 64 8.39 11.09 -1.45
N LEU A 65 7.78 11.81 -2.37
CA LEU A 65 6.45 11.51 -2.91
C LEU A 65 6.53 10.57 -4.12
N TYR A 66 5.59 9.64 -4.17
CA TYR A 66 5.36 8.71 -5.26
C TYR A 66 3.88 8.77 -5.64
N SER A 67 3.59 8.83 -6.94
CA SER A 67 2.22 8.90 -7.46
C SER A 67 2.06 7.95 -8.65
N GLY A 68 0.83 7.46 -8.83
CA GLY A 68 0.50 6.59 -9.97
C GLY A 68 0.86 5.12 -9.75
N TYR A 69 0.93 4.66 -8.50
CA TYR A 69 1.13 3.25 -8.16
C TYR A 69 -0.19 2.61 -7.74
N HIS A 70 -0.35 1.31 -8.00
CA HIS A 70 -1.59 0.60 -7.68
C HIS A 70 -1.84 0.56 -6.17
N THR A 71 -3.04 0.95 -5.76
CA THR A 71 -3.47 0.95 -4.35
C THR A 71 -3.37 -0.45 -3.74
N GLU A 72 -3.71 -1.50 -4.50
CA GLU A 72 -3.68 -2.91 -4.04
C GLU A 72 -2.28 -3.43 -3.69
N ASN A 73 -1.22 -2.75 -4.13
CA ASN A 73 0.15 -3.12 -3.79
C ASN A 73 0.56 -2.59 -2.41
N PHE A 74 -0.30 -1.88 -1.69
CA PHE A 74 -0.03 -1.35 -0.37
C PHE A 74 -0.90 -2.02 0.68
N ILE A 75 -0.27 -2.44 1.76
CA ILE A 75 -0.93 -3.00 2.94
C ILE A 75 -0.86 -1.97 4.05
N GLU A 76 -2.01 -1.61 4.62
CA GLU A 76 -2.08 -0.77 5.82
C GLU A 76 -1.46 -1.50 7.02
N LEU A 77 -0.59 -0.78 7.74
CA LEU A 77 0.02 -1.28 8.97
C LEU A 77 -1.00 -1.23 10.11
N THR A 78 -0.99 -2.26 10.94
CA THR A 78 -1.73 -2.28 12.20
C THR A 78 -1.06 -1.40 13.26
N GLU A 79 -1.77 -1.11 14.36
CA GLU A 79 -1.21 -0.30 15.47
C GLU A 79 0.05 -0.92 16.09
N ASP A 80 0.18 -2.24 16.04
CA ASP A 80 1.35 -2.96 16.58
C ASP A 80 2.57 -2.95 15.63
N GLU A 81 2.36 -2.61 14.34
CA GLU A 81 3.39 -2.58 13.30
C GLU A 81 3.89 -1.15 12.97
N ALA A 82 3.19 -0.13 13.49
CA ALA A 82 3.39 1.29 13.20
C ALA A 82 4.63 1.91 13.88
#